data_AF-A0A6I8VV23-F1
#
_entry.id   AF-A0A6I8VV23-F1
#
_cell.length_a   1.000
_cell.length_b   1.000
_cell.length_c   1.000
_cell.angle_alpha   90.00
_cell.angle_beta   90.00
_cell.angle_gamma   90.00
#
_symmetry.space_group_name_H-M   'P 1'
#
loop_
_entity.id
_entity.type
_entity.pdbx_description
1 polymer ?
#
loop_
_entity_poly.entity_id
_entity_poly.type
_entity_poly.pdbx_seq_one_letter_code
_entity_poly.pdbx_strand_id
1 'polypeptide(L)'
;MLKERMDAFNAKDEDLKAYAPAHSFPVEFIPPRAPHIGGLWESAMKSAKNLLLRAVGSAVLKEDELHTVLVDVEAVLNSRPLVVDSGSPNEGEVVTPAHLLVGRTLVSLPPESELPRPDSSLSYLQRWQLVSAIKQRFWRDWSRDYLLSLQQRGKWSEEVANLEPGRVVAIHKDNVPLQMWLTGIVEEAIPGADGKVRVAVIRTKAGVYKRSIHRLAPIPLD
;
A
#
# COMPACT_ATOMS: atom_id res chain seq x y z
N MET A 1 -4.06 -8.83 -31.04
CA MET A 1 -4.19 -7.94 -29.86
C MET A 1 -2.94 -7.10 -29.54
N LEU A 2 -1.78 -7.66 -29.17
CA LEU A 2 -0.57 -6.86 -28.85
C LEU A 2 0.16 -6.31 -30.09
N LYS A 3 0.21 -7.07 -31.19
CA LYS A 3 0.76 -6.60 -32.47
C LYS A 3 -0.07 -5.45 -33.06
N GLU A 4 -1.40 -5.60 -33.05
CA GLU A 4 -2.35 -4.52 -33.41
C GLU A 4 -2.23 -3.28 -32.50
N ARG A 5 -1.90 -3.44 -31.21
CA ARG A 5 -1.63 -2.30 -30.31
C ARG A 5 -0.30 -1.62 -30.60
N MET A 6 0.71 -2.38 -31.01
CA MET A 6 2.01 -1.85 -31.43
C MET A 6 1.93 -1.17 -32.80
N ASP A 7 1.15 -1.73 -33.72
CA ASP A 7 0.84 -1.13 -35.02
C ASP A 7 -0.06 0.11 -34.84
N ALA A 8 -1.02 0.10 -33.91
CA ALA A 8 -1.81 1.27 -33.55
C ALA A 8 -0.99 2.36 -32.83
N PHE A 9 -0.08 2.01 -31.92
CA PHE A 9 0.87 2.95 -31.30
C PHE A 9 1.78 3.57 -32.36
N ASN A 10 2.27 2.74 -33.29
CA ASN A 10 3.13 3.21 -34.36
C ASN A 10 2.39 4.07 -35.39
N ALA A 11 1.10 3.81 -35.62
CA ALA A 11 0.27 4.52 -36.59
C ALA A 11 -0.47 5.76 -36.04
N LYS A 12 -0.55 5.96 -34.72
CA LYS A 12 -1.39 7.04 -34.13
C LYS A 12 -0.70 8.06 -33.23
N ASP A 13 0.56 7.87 -32.83
CA ASP A 13 1.15 8.70 -31.77
C ASP A 13 2.41 9.46 -32.22
N GLU A 14 2.25 10.33 -33.22
CA GLU A 14 3.31 11.30 -33.58
C GLU A 14 3.67 12.21 -32.39
N ASP A 15 2.68 12.57 -31.57
CA ASP A 15 2.86 13.42 -30.40
C ASP A 15 3.73 12.75 -29.32
N LEU A 16 3.47 11.49 -28.94
CA LEU A 16 4.34 10.77 -27.99
C LEU A 16 5.74 10.49 -28.54
N LYS A 17 5.86 10.21 -29.84
CA LYS A 17 7.15 10.01 -30.51
C LYS A 17 7.97 11.30 -30.61
N ALA A 18 7.33 12.46 -30.68
CA ALA A 18 7.98 13.77 -30.63
C ALA A 18 8.29 14.22 -29.18
N TYR A 19 7.42 13.86 -28.23
CA TYR A 19 7.54 14.25 -26.82
C TYR A 19 8.72 13.57 -26.10
N ALA A 20 8.95 12.27 -26.35
CA ALA A 20 10.00 11.51 -25.67
C ALA A 20 11.44 12.00 -25.98
N PRO A 21 11.82 12.26 -27.25
CA PRO A 21 13.09 12.92 -27.58
C PRO A 21 13.19 14.34 -27.02
N ALA A 22 12.11 15.11 -27.03
CA ALA A 22 12.07 16.47 -26.50
C ALA A 22 12.34 16.53 -24.98
N HIS A 23 11.98 15.47 -24.24
CA HIS A 23 12.16 15.37 -22.79
C HIS A 23 13.24 14.35 -22.38
N SER A 24 14.04 13.87 -23.34
CA SER A 24 15.20 12.99 -23.11
C SER A 24 14.90 11.69 -22.33
N PHE A 25 13.72 11.10 -22.50
CA PHE A 25 13.42 9.78 -21.93
C PHE A 25 13.30 8.71 -23.03
N PRO A 26 13.98 7.55 -22.90
CA PRO A 26 13.85 6.47 -23.86
C PRO A 26 12.51 5.74 -23.69
N VAL A 27 11.81 5.49 -24.80
CA VAL A 27 10.60 4.65 -24.81
C VAL A 27 11.01 3.21 -25.08
N GLU A 28 10.78 2.32 -24.12
CA GLU A 28 11.07 0.89 -24.24
C GLU A 28 9.78 0.07 -24.25
N PHE A 29 9.69 -0.88 -25.20
CA PHE A 29 8.56 -1.80 -25.30
C PHE A 29 8.93 -3.16 -24.75
N ILE A 30 7.99 -3.75 -24.01
CA ILE A 30 8.10 -5.15 -23.60
C ILE A 30 8.12 -6.04 -24.86
N PRO A 31 9.07 -6.98 -24.98
CA PRO A 31 9.12 -7.94 -26.06
C PRO A 31 7.76 -8.62 -26.32
N PRO A 32 7.38 -8.83 -27.58
CA PRO A 32 6.12 -9.49 -27.92
C PRO A 32 6.07 -10.89 -27.30
N ARG A 33 4.91 -11.26 -26.75
CA ARG A 33 4.69 -12.56 -26.07
C ARG A 33 5.53 -12.77 -24.79
N ALA A 34 6.07 -11.71 -24.20
CA ALA A 34 6.77 -11.76 -22.91
C ALA A 34 6.01 -11.00 -21.80
N PRO A 35 4.74 -11.34 -21.48
CA PRO A 35 3.95 -10.63 -20.47
C PRO A 35 4.56 -10.76 -19.05
N HIS A 36 5.40 -11.75 -18.81
CA HIS A 36 6.10 -11.93 -17.54
C HIS A 36 6.99 -10.73 -17.18
N ILE A 37 7.49 -9.97 -18.16
CA ILE A 37 8.30 -8.75 -17.94
C ILE A 37 7.45 -7.64 -17.29
N GLY A 38 6.15 -7.58 -17.62
CA GLY A 38 5.21 -6.65 -16.99
C GLY A 38 4.50 -7.22 -15.75
N GLY A 39 4.74 -8.48 -15.41
CA GLY A 39 3.91 -9.23 -14.46
C GLY A 39 3.81 -8.60 -13.06
N LEU A 40 4.88 -7.96 -12.59
CA LEU A 40 4.91 -7.34 -11.26
C LEU A 40 3.93 -6.17 -11.17
N TRP A 41 4.00 -5.22 -12.11
CA TRP A 41 3.12 -4.04 -12.10
C TRP A 41 1.70 -4.40 -12.54
N GLU A 42 1.52 -5.36 -13.46
CA GLU A 42 0.20 -5.86 -13.83
C GLU A 42 -0.51 -6.54 -12.66
N SER A 43 0.22 -7.34 -11.87
CA SER A 43 -0.31 -7.99 -10.66
C SER A 43 -0.69 -6.96 -9.59
N ALA A 44 0.17 -5.96 -9.36
CA ALA A 44 -0.11 -4.86 -8.43
C ALA A 44 -1.37 -4.08 -8.86
N MET A 45 -1.47 -3.71 -10.14
CA MET A 45 -2.63 -3.01 -10.69
C MET A 45 -3.90 -3.84 -10.61
N LYS A 46 -3.83 -5.15 -10.89
CA LYS A 46 -4.97 -6.05 -10.76
C LYS A 46 -5.45 -6.14 -9.31
N SER A 47 -4.54 -6.25 -8.36
CA SER A 47 -4.88 -6.27 -6.92
C SER A 47 -5.55 -4.98 -6.49
N ALA A 48 -4.94 -3.83 -6.79
CA ALA A 48 -5.50 -2.51 -6.47
C ALA A 48 -6.89 -2.31 -7.08
N LYS A 49 -7.07 -2.64 -8.37
CA LYS A 49 -8.37 -2.55 -9.05
C LYS A 49 -9.43 -3.42 -8.40
N ASN A 50 -9.11 -4.67 -8.08
CA ASN A 50 -10.06 -5.59 -7.46
C ASN A 50 -10.49 -5.10 -6.06
N LEU A 51 -9.55 -4.58 -5.27
CA LEU A 51 -9.84 -4.01 -3.96
C LEU A 51 -10.69 -2.74 -4.07
N LEU A 52 -10.39 -1.86 -5.04
CA LEU A 52 -11.17 -0.67 -5.30
C LEU A 52 -12.61 -1.03 -5.69
N LEU A 53 -12.80 -1.97 -6.63
CA LEU A 53 -14.14 -2.41 -7.05
C LEU A 53 -14.95 -2.98 -5.88
N ARG A 54 -14.30 -3.76 -5.00
CA ARG A 54 -14.93 -4.28 -3.77
C ARG A 54 -15.27 -3.16 -2.78
N ALA A 55 -14.41 -2.17 -2.64
CA ALA A 55 -14.62 -1.04 -1.75
C ALA A 55 -15.76 -0.12 -2.24
N VAL A 56 -15.88 0.09 -3.56
CA VAL A 56 -16.98 0.86 -4.18
C VAL A 56 -18.30 0.08 -4.11
N GLY A 57 -18.29 -1.22 -4.41
CA GLY A 57 -19.48 -2.06 -4.40
C GLY A 57 -20.49 -1.58 -5.46
N SER A 58 -21.74 -1.36 -5.05
CA SER A 58 -22.83 -0.87 -5.91
C SER A 58 -23.00 0.65 -5.90
N ALA A 59 -22.09 1.40 -5.26
CA ALA A 59 -22.19 2.84 -5.16
C ALA A 59 -21.99 3.52 -6.52
N VAL A 60 -22.84 4.51 -6.82
CA VAL A 60 -22.71 5.36 -8.01
C VAL A 60 -21.94 6.62 -7.64
N LEU A 61 -20.73 6.76 -8.18
CA LEU A 61 -19.85 7.90 -7.99
C LEU A 61 -19.98 8.89 -9.15
N LYS A 62 -19.88 10.18 -8.84
CA LYS A 62 -19.66 11.23 -9.85
C LYS A 62 -18.20 11.20 -10.31
N GLU A 63 -17.92 11.86 -11.42
CA GLU A 63 -16.56 11.97 -11.96
C GLU A 63 -15.56 12.51 -10.92
N ASP A 64 -15.86 13.65 -10.30
CA ASP A 64 -14.99 14.27 -9.29
C ASP A 64 -14.74 13.37 -8.07
N GLU A 65 -15.76 12.61 -7.67
CA GLU A 65 -15.66 11.70 -6.52
C GLU A 65 -14.85 10.46 -6.87
N LEU A 66 -15.00 9.93 -8.08
CA LEU A 66 -14.17 8.85 -8.57
C LEU A 66 -12.71 9.31 -8.66
N HIS A 67 -12.46 10.50 -9.21
CA HIS A 67 -11.13 11.09 -9.25
C HIS A 67 -10.52 11.21 -7.85
N THR A 68 -11.29 11.76 -6.89
CA THR A 68 -10.87 11.86 -5.49
C THR A 68 -10.53 10.50 -4.88
N VAL A 69 -11.39 9.49 -5.08
CA VAL A 69 -11.14 8.12 -4.61
C VAL A 69 -9.87 7.54 -5.21
N LEU A 70 -9.60 7.78 -6.50
CA LEU A 70 -8.39 7.27 -7.16
C LEU A 70 -7.12 7.91 -6.60
N VAL A 71 -7.11 9.23 -6.39
CA VAL A 71 -5.99 9.95 -5.77
C VAL A 71 -5.74 9.46 -4.35
N ASP A 72 -6.81 9.23 -3.57
CA ASP A 72 -6.70 8.68 -2.23
C ASP A 72 -6.14 7.25 -2.22
N VAL A 73 -6.58 6.41 -3.17
CA VAL A 73 -6.06 5.05 -3.35
C VAL A 73 -4.58 5.09 -3.70
N GLU A 74 -4.17 5.96 -4.63
CA GLU A 74 -2.76 6.14 -4.98
C GLU A 74 -1.92 6.49 -3.75
N ALA A 75 -2.37 7.47 -2.97
CA ALA A 75 -1.69 7.86 -1.73
C ALA A 75 -1.63 6.69 -0.72
N VAL A 76 -2.68 5.87 -0.61
CA VAL A 76 -2.66 4.65 0.21
C VAL A 76 -1.62 3.65 -0.29
N LEU A 77 -1.58 3.35 -1.58
CA LEU A 77 -0.62 2.42 -2.15
C LEU A 77 0.83 2.90 -1.96
N ASN A 78 1.05 4.22 -2.06
CA ASN A 78 2.36 4.85 -1.90
C ASN A 78 2.77 5.06 -0.43
N SER A 79 1.85 4.89 0.52
CA SER A 79 2.17 4.91 1.96
C SER A 79 2.81 3.62 2.48
N ARG A 80 2.81 2.53 1.69
CA ARG A 80 3.21 1.19 2.15
C ARG A 80 4.69 1.13 2.58
N PRO A 81 5.04 0.49 3.71
CA PRO A 81 6.43 0.26 4.12
C PRO A 81 7.15 -0.70 3.17
N LEU A 82 8.26 -0.29 2.56
CA LEU A 82 9.07 -1.16 1.69
C LEU A 82 10.17 -1.85 2.48
N VAL A 83 10.99 -1.05 3.15
CA VAL A 83 12.21 -1.49 3.84
C VAL A 83 12.39 -0.67 5.11
N VAL A 84 13.19 -1.21 6.03
CA VAL A 84 13.60 -0.51 7.24
C VAL A 84 14.57 0.61 6.88
N ASP A 85 14.38 1.80 7.43
CA ASP A 85 15.40 2.84 7.36
C ASP A 85 16.47 2.56 8.43
N SER A 86 17.59 1.98 8.02
CA SER A 86 18.71 1.70 8.92
C SER A 86 19.51 2.96 9.31
N GLY A 87 19.32 4.06 8.60
CA GLY A 87 20.05 5.32 8.80
C GLY A 87 19.33 6.33 9.69
N SER A 88 18.04 6.13 9.99
CA SER A 88 17.26 7.07 10.77
C SER A 88 17.64 7.05 12.25
N PRO A 89 17.80 8.21 12.91
CA PRO A 89 18.01 8.28 14.36
C PRO A 89 16.79 7.81 15.16
N ASN A 90 15.62 7.75 14.50
CA ASN A 90 14.40 7.18 15.05
C ASN A 90 14.34 5.69 14.75
N GLU A 91 14.46 4.87 15.79
CA GLU A 91 14.36 3.43 15.65
C GLU A 91 12.98 2.98 15.13
N GLY A 92 12.97 2.10 14.12
CA GLY A 92 11.75 1.49 13.57
C GLY A 92 11.04 2.32 12.48
N GLU A 93 11.70 3.32 11.91
CA GLU A 93 11.21 4.00 10.71
C GLU A 93 11.40 3.15 9.45
N VAL A 94 10.56 3.46 8.45
CA VAL A 94 10.45 2.67 7.23
C VAL A 94 10.41 3.59 6.03
N VAL A 95 11.11 3.18 4.99
CA VAL A 95 11.05 3.84 3.70
C VAL A 95 9.80 3.36 2.97
N THR A 96 9.11 4.28 2.29
CA THR A 96 7.88 4.02 1.55
C THR A 96 8.05 4.58 0.14
N PRO A 97 7.24 4.15 -0.86
CA PRO A 97 7.30 4.77 -2.19
C PRO A 97 7.12 6.29 -2.15
N ALA A 98 6.25 6.79 -1.26
CA ALA A 98 6.06 8.22 -1.06
C ALA A 98 7.35 8.97 -0.67
N HIS A 99 8.21 8.37 0.17
CA HIS A 99 9.51 8.95 0.49
C HIS A 99 10.39 9.09 -0.75
N LEU A 100 10.37 8.11 -1.66
CA LEU A 100 11.16 8.15 -2.90
C LEU A 100 10.59 9.13 -3.93
N LEU A 101 9.26 9.23 -4.01
CA LEU A 101 8.58 10.05 -5.01
C LEU A 101 8.51 11.53 -4.62
N VAL A 102 8.26 11.82 -3.34
CA VAL A 102 7.94 13.17 -2.84
C VAL A 102 8.87 13.61 -1.69
N GLY A 103 9.71 12.72 -1.18
CA GLY A 103 10.63 13.03 -0.06
C GLY A 103 9.98 13.01 1.32
N ARG A 104 8.70 12.63 1.44
CA ARG A 104 7.96 12.61 2.72
C ARG A 104 6.84 11.56 2.73
N THR A 105 6.31 11.28 3.92
CA THR A 105 5.11 10.45 4.06
C THR A 105 3.87 11.12 3.48
N LEU A 106 3.02 10.34 2.81
CA LEU A 106 1.68 10.75 2.43
C LEU A 106 0.72 10.37 3.57
N VAL A 107 0.59 11.25 4.56
CA VAL A 107 -0.41 11.11 5.62
C VAL A 107 -1.61 11.97 5.26
N SER A 108 -2.77 11.35 5.05
CA SER A 108 -4.00 12.10 4.93
C SER A 108 -4.36 12.63 6.31
N LEU A 109 -4.39 13.95 6.45
CA LEU A 109 -5.09 14.56 7.56
C LEU A 109 -6.55 14.07 7.55
N PRO A 110 -7.18 13.88 8.72
CA PRO A 110 -8.64 13.84 8.76
C PRO A 110 -9.12 15.07 7.99
N PRO A 111 -10.07 14.92 7.05
CA PRO A 111 -10.57 16.09 6.34
C PRO A 111 -10.99 17.14 7.35
N GLU A 112 -10.53 18.38 7.16
CA GLU A 112 -11.00 19.51 7.95
C GLU A 112 -12.52 19.48 7.90
N SER A 113 -13.15 19.41 9.08
CA SER A 113 -14.58 19.54 9.20
C SER A 113 -14.93 21.01 8.98
N GLU A 114 -14.83 21.48 7.74
CA GLU A 114 -15.63 22.63 7.32
C GLU A 114 -17.08 22.13 7.35
N LEU A 115 -17.72 22.35 8.49
CA LEU A 115 -19.16 22.14 8.63
C LEU A 115 -19.85 22.94 7.51
N PRO A 116 -20.83 22.36 6.82
CA PRO A 116 -21.48 23.05 5.72
C PRO A 116 -22.13 24.34 6.22
N ARG A 117 -22.10 25.37 5.38
CA ARG A 117 -22.99 26.53 5.51
C ARG A 117 -24.44 26.01 5.58
N PRO A 118 -25.30 26.56 6.46
CA PRO A 118 -26.59 25.98 6.86
C PRO A 118 -27.65 25.90 5.74
N ASP A 119 -27.29 26.19 4.50
CA ASP A 119 -28.16 26.42 3.35
C ASP A 119 -28.24 25.19 2.42
N SER A 120 -27.30 24.25 2.50
CA SER A 120 -27.28 23.09 1.59
C SER A 120 -27.75 21.82 2.32
N SER A 121 -28.84 21.25 1.80
CA SER A 121 -29.48 20.03 2.28
C SER A 121 -28.50 18.86 2.48
N LEU A 122 -28.91 17.91 3.31
CA LEU A 122 -28.29 16.65 3.77
C LEU A 122 -27.51 15.81 2.72
N SER A 123 -27.51 16.18 1.43
CA SER A 123 -26.87 15.49 0.30
C SER A 123 -25.33 15.54 0.29
N TYR A 124 -24.70 16.68 0.61
CA TYR A 124 -23.22 16.78 0.54
C TYR A 124 -22.54 15.89 1.60
N LEU A 125 -23.04 15.96 2.83
CA LEU A 125 -22.54 15.14 3.94
C LEU A 125 -22.67 13.64 3.63
N GLN A 126 -23.77 13.22 3.00
CA GLN A 126 -23.95 11.83 2.56
C GLN A 126 -22.96 11.42 1.47
N ARG A 127 -22.67 12.28 0.49
CA ARG A 127 -21.66 12.00 -0.55
C ARG A 127 -20.25 11.95 0.02
N TRP A 128 -19.91 12.88 0.91
CA TRP A 128 -18.63 12.87 1.62
C TRP A 128 -18.47 11.61 2.49
N GLN A 129 -19.51 11.20 3.22
CA GLN A 129 -19.52 9.95 3.98
C GLN A 129 -19.33 8.74 3.08
N LEU A 130 -19.94 8.73 1.89
CA LEU A 130 -19.77 7.67 0.91
C LEU A 130 -18.31 7.55 0.46
N VAL A 131 -17.70 8.65 0.01
CA VAL A 131 -16.29 8.68 -0.44
C VAL A 131 -15.35 8.26 0.69
N SER A 132 -15.55 8.80 1.89
CA SER A 132 -14.77 8.47 3.08
C SER A 132 -14.89 6.98 3.45
N ALA A 133 -16.10 6.42 3.37
CA ALA A 133 -16.33 5.00 3.64
C ALA A 133 -15.66 4.09 2.61
N ILE A 134 -15.63 4.48 1.32
CA ILE A 134 -14.91 3.75 0.27
C ILE A 134 -13.41 3.73 0.59
N LYS A 135 -12.83 4.89 0.92
CA LYS A 135 -11.42 5.01 1.31
C LYS A 135 -11.07 4.12 2.50
N GLN A 136 -11.91 4.13 3.56
CA GLN A 136 -11.71 3.29 4.74
C GLN A 136 -11.80 1.80 4.42
N ARG A 137 -12.76 1.38 3.60
CA ARG A 137 -12.87 -0.02 3.16
C ARG A 137 -11.65 -0.44 2.36
N PHE A 138 -11.22 0.39 1.41
CA PHE A 138 -10.01 0.14 0.62
C PHE A 138 -8.78 0.00 1.52
N TRP A 139 -8.53 0.95 2.43
CA TRP A 139 -7.41 0.89 3.37
C TRP A 139 -7.42 -0.38 4.20
N ARG A 140 -8.57 -0.74 4.79
CA ARG A 140 -8.70 -1.94 5.61
C ARG A 140 -8.34 -3.20 4.83
N ASP A 141 -8.85 -3.34 3.61
CA ASP A 141 -8.62 -4.54 2.82
C ASP A 141 -7.20 -4.56 2.22
N TRP A 142 -6.70 -3.43 1.73
CA TRP A 142 -5.32 -3.29 1.25
C TRP A 142 -4.28 -3.52 2.34
N SER A 143 -4.40 -2.87 3.50
CA SER A 143 -3.43 -3.01 4.58
C SER A 143 -3.34 -4.44 5.09
N ARG A 144 -4.48 -5.12 5.24
CA ARG A 144 -4.54 -6.54 5.58
C ARG A 144 -3.85 -7.39 4.51
N ASP A 145 -4.24 -7.25 3.24
CA ASP A 145 -3.71 -8.07 2.16
C ASP A 145 -2.20 -7.83 1.96
N TYR A 146 -1.74 -6.59 2.15
CA TYR A 146 -0.32 -6.25 2.16
C TYR A 146 0.45 -6.92 3.30
N LEU A 147 -0.04 -6.84 4.54
CA LEU A 147 0.60 -7.49 5.69
C LEU A 147 0.65 -9.01 5.53
N LEU A 148 -0.41 -9.61 4.97
CA LEU A 148 -0.42 -11.03 4.63
C LEU A 148 0.60 -11.36 3.53
N SER A 149 0.81 -10.47 2.57
CA SER A 149 1.83 -10.66 1.52
C SER A 149 3.25 -10.69 2.09
N LEU A 150 3.54 -9.89 3.11
CA LEU A 150 4.81 -9.89 3.83
C LEU A 150 5.03 -11.14 4.70
N GLN A 151 3.93 -11.79 5.11
CA GLN A 151 3.96 -13.05 5.87
C GLN A 151 4.02 -14.30 4.98
N GLN A 152 3.99 -14.17 3.65
CA GLN A 152 3.90 -15.32 2.76
C GLN A 152 5.08 -16.28 2.98
N ARG A 153 4.72 -17.51 3.37
CA ARG A 153 5.65 -18.60 3.59
C ARG A 153 6.17 -19.10 2.24
N GLY A 154 7.46 -19.40 2.18
CA GLY A 154 8.04 -20.16 1.07
C GLY A 154 7.22 -21.43 0.81
N LYS A 155 7.31 -21.97 -0.42
CA LYS A 155 6.73 -23.28 -0.75
C LYS A 155 7.09 -24.27 0.36
N TRP A 156 6.14 -25.14 0.71
CA TRP A 156 6.11 -26.12 1.82
C TRP A 156 7.39 -26.95 2.11
N SER A 157 8.47 -26.76 1.35
CA SER A 157 9.72 -27.50 1.40
C SER A 157 10.79 -26.88 2.31
N GLU A 158 10.67 -25.64 2.77
CA GLU A 158 11.73 -24.97 3.57
C GLU A 158 11.22 -24.51 4.93
N GLU A 159 11.98 -24.81 5.98
CA GLU A 159 11.75 -24.27 7.32
C GLU A 159 12.06 -22.77 7.31
N VAL A 160 11.06 -21.96 7.64
CA VAL A 160 11.21 -20.51 7.76
C VAL A 160 11.84 -20.19 9.12
N ALA A 161 12.88 -19.34 9.10
CA ALA A 161 13.52 -18.86 10.33
C ALA A 161 12.51 -18.22 11.29
N ASN A 162 12.72 -18.42 12.58
CA ASN A 162 11.91 -17.79 13.62
C ASN A 162 12.09 -16.26 13.59
N LEU A 163 11.12 -15.54 14.16
CA LEU A 163 11.24 -14.10 14.35
C LEU A 163 12.34 -13.80 15.40
N GLU A 164 13.29 -12.97 15.04
CA GLU A 164 14.44 -12.62 15.87
C GLU A 164 14.27 -11.27 16.57
N PRO A 165 14.81 -11.10 17.80
CA PRO A 165 14.97 -9.79 18.42
C PRO A 165 15.74 -8.82 17.53
N GLY A 166 15.38 -7.53 17.57
CA GLY A 166 15.94 -6.46 16.74
C GLY A 166 15.26 -6.27 15.39
N ARG A 167 14.44 -7.23 14.92
CA ARG A 167 13.69 -7.08 13.66
C ARG A 167 12.60 -6.01 13.77
N VAL A 168 12.50 -5.17 12.75
CA VAL A 168 11.36 -4.26 12.57
C VAL A 168 10.20 -5.03 11.94
N VAL A 169 9.03 -4.87 12.53
CA VAL A 169 7.79 -5.51 12.10
C VAL A 169 6.69 -4.48 11.93
N ALA A 170 5.85 -4.66 10.91
CA ALA A 170 4.57 -3.99 10.81
C ALA A 170 3.53 -4.75 11.66
N ILE A 171 2.72 -4.01 12.42
CA ILE A 171 1.77 -4.54 13.38
C ILE A 171 0.36 -4.44 12.80
N HIS A 172 -0.29 -5.59 12.62
CA HIS A 172 -1.70 -5.66 12.28
C HIS A 172 -2.55 -5.23 13.48
N LYS A 173 -3.09 -4.01 13.43
CA LYS A 173 -4.01 -3.46 14.41
C LYS A 173 -5.29 -3.00 13.70
N ASP A 174 -6.43 -3.28 14.31
CA ASP A 174 -7.72 -2.80 13.82
C ASP A 174 -7.90 -1.31 14.18
N ASN A 175 -8.60 -0.55 13.34
CA ASN A 175 -8.93 0.88 13.54
C ASN A 175 -7.72 1.83 13.60
N VAL A 176 -6.68 1.54 12.83
CA VAL A 176 -5.55 2.46 12.65
C VAL A 176 -5.96 3.59 11.69
N PRO A 177 -5.54 4.85 11.92
CA PRO A 177 -5.76 5.92 10.97
C PRO A 177 -5.31 5.53 9.55
N LEU A 178 -6.00 6.09 8.56
CA LEU A 178 -5.69 5.89 7.15
C LEU A 178 -4.21 6.20 6.89
N GLN A 179 -3.54 5.36 6.08
CA GLN A 179 -2.14 5.56 5.63
C GLN A 179 -1.11 5.51 6.77
N MET A 180 -1.52 5.19 8.00
CA MET A 180 -0.63 5.04 9.13
C MET A 180 -0.31 3.56 9.32
N TRP A 181 0.95 3.20 9.13
CA TRP A 181 1.44 1.85 9.38
C TRP A 181 2.08 1.81 10.77
N LEU A 182 1.51 1.04 11.69
CA LEU A 182 2.18 0.82 12.98
C LEU A 182 3.37 -0.10 12.78
N THR A 183 4.55 0.45 13.04
CA THR A 183 5.80 -0.30 13.08
C THR A 183 6.29 -0.44 14.51
N GLY A 184 7.09 -1.47 14.75
CA GLY A 184 7.77 -1.67 16.01
C GLY A 184 8.95 -2.62 15.88
N ILE A 185 9.79 -2.64 16.91
CA ILE A 185 10.97 -3.50 16.98
C ILE A 185 10.68 -4.64 17.93
N VAL A 186 11.03 -5.85 17.54
CA VAL A 186 10.97 -7.03 18.39
C VAL A 186 12.04 -6.90 19.48
N GLU A 187 11.64 -6.75 20.73
CA GLU A 187 12.57 -6.77 21.87
C GLU A 187 12.84 -8.19 22.34
N GLU A 188 11.80 -9.02 22.36
CA GLU A 188 11.88 -10.39 22.85
C GLU A 188 10.99 -11.29 22.00
N ALA A 189 11.52 -12.42 21.58
CA ALA A 189 10.78 -13.47 20.90
C ALA A 189 10.57 -14.64 21.87
N ILE A 190 9.31 -15.00 22.13
CA ILE A 190 8.94 -16.02 23.12
C ILE A 190 8.61 -17.33 22.36
N PRO A 191 9.50 -18.33 22.38
CA PRO A 191 9.25 -19.63 21.76
C PRO A 191 8.28 -20.49 22.59
N GLY A 192 7.51 -21.33 21.90
CA GLY A 192 6.73 -22.39 22.52
C GLY A 192 7.59 -23.61 22.89
N ALA A 193 6.96 -24.64 23.45
CA ALA A 193 7.61 -25.91 23.77
C ALA A 193 8.20 -26.63 22.54
N ASP A 194 7.74 -26.29 21.34
CA ASP A 194 8.23 -26.79 20.04
C ASP A 194 9.37 -25.94 19.47
N GLY A 195 9.90 -24.95 20.21
CA GLY A 195 10.95 -24.04 19.75
C GLY A 195 10.49 -22.98 18.75
N LYS A 196 9.19 -22.90 18.43
CA LYS A 196 8.64 -21.93 17.46
C LYS A 196 8.12 -20.67 18.14
N VAL A 197 8.48 -19.50 17.61
CA VAL A 197 8.03 -18.22 18.17
C VAL A 197 6.55 -18.01 17.86
N ARG A 198 5.72 -17.87 18.91
CA ARG A 198 4.27 -17.61 18.78
C ARG A 198 3.88 -16.23 19.26
N VAL A 199 4.68 -15.66 20.16
CA VAL A 199 4.45 -14.35 20.78
C VAL A 199 5.76 -13.58 20.79
N ALA A 200 5.68 -12.28 20.53
CA ALA A 200 6.80 -11.36 20.64
C ALA A 200 6.42 -10.14 21.48
N VAL A 201 7.40 -9.62 22.22
CA VAL A 201 7.36 -8.31 22.87
C VAL A 201 7.88 -7.29 21.87
N ILE A 202 7.10 -6.24 21.63
CA ILE A 202 7.38 -5.25 20.60
C ILE A 202 7.39 -3.87 21.22
N ARG A 203 8.46 -3.12 20.96
CA ARG A 203 8.55 -1.71 21.28
C ARG A 203 8.10 -0.87 20.10
N THR A 204 7.19 0.05 20.36
CA THR A 204 6.69 1.04 19.41
C THR A 204 6.90 2.45 19.98
N LYS A 205 6.71 3.49 19.17
CA LYS A 205 6.76 4.89 19.62
C LYS A 205 5.78 5.19 20.78
N ALA A 206 4.69 4.43 20.92
CA ALA A 206 3.68 4.61 21.96
C ALA A 206 3.91 3.76 23.23
N GLY A 207 4.88 2.84 23.20
CA GLY A 207 5.18 1.92 24.30
C GLY A 207 5.40 0.48 23.86
N VAL A 208 5.53 -0.40 24.85
CA VAL A 208 5.85 -1.83 24.67
C VAL A 208 4.60 -2.68 24.79
N TYR A 209 4.39 -3.60 23.84
CA TYR A 209 3.22 -4.47 23.78
C TYR A 209 3.60 -5.92 23.46
N LYS A 210 2.89 -6.88 24.07
CA LYS A 210 2.93 -8.29 23.65
C LYS A 210 1.94 -8.55 22.51
N ARG A 211 2.39 -9.20 21.44
CA ARG A 211 1.56 -9.57 20.29
C ARG A 211 1.87 -10.98 19.78
N SER A 212 0.84 -11.64 19.27
CA SER A 212 1.01 -12.91 18.56
C SER A 212 1.69 -12.67 17.21
N ILE A 213 2.57 -13.60 16.80
CA ILE A 213 3.28 -13.55 15.51
C ILE A 213 2.35 -13.44 14.31
N HIS A 214 1.12 -13.96 14.39
CA HIS A 214 0.13 -13.84 13.31
C HIS A 214 -0.29 -12.40 13.02
N ARG A 215 -0.12 -11.50 13.99
CA ARG A 215 -0.39 -10.06 13.82
C ARG A 215 0.85 -9.27 13.44
N LEU A 216 1.98 -9.92 13.18
CA LEU A 216 3.27 -9.27 12.91
C LEU A 216 3.75 -9.66 11.54
N ALA A 217 4.06 -8.67 10.72
CA ALA A 217 4.65 -8.85 9.41
C ALA A 217 6.08 -8.32 9.45
N PRO A 218 7.11 -9.18 9.30
CA PRO A 218 8.49 -8.72 9.18
C PRO A 218 8.64 -7.80 7.98
N ILE A 219 9.24 -6.63 8.18
CA ILE A 219 9.58 -5.73 7.09
C ILE A 219 10.92 -6.18 6.52
N PRO A 220 11.07 -6.25 5.18
CA PRO A 220 12.35 -6.55 4.55
C PRO A 220 13.46 -5.61 5.05
N LEU A 221 14.64 -6.18 5.27
CA LEU A 221 15.88 -5.41 5.43
C LEU A 221 16.46 -5.21 4.01
N ASP A 222 17.07 -4.06 3.77
CA ASP A 222 17.84 -3.80 2.54
C ASP A 222 18.99 -4.80 2.35
#